data_AF-A0A1H2WAQ4-F1
#
_entry.id   AF-A0A1H2WAQ4-F1
#
_cell.length_a   1.000
_cell.length_b   1.000
_cell.length_c   1.000
_cell.angle_alpha   90.00
_cell.angle_beta   90.00
_cell.angle_gamma   90.00
#
_symmetry.space_group_name_H-M   'P 1'
#
loop_
_entity.id
_entity.type
_entity.pdbx_description
1 polymer ?
#
loop_
_entity_poly.entity_id
_entity_poly.type
_entity_poly.pdbx_seq_one_letter_code
_entity_poly.pdbx_strand_id
1 'polypeptide(L)'
;MGNGTFPDEYCFSSYLHVIVIAIWYIVYVDDHNHYHHGNLYFLYSNIYVFMLILLIIGGSVAQQLYEKLARTFFLSVSIAAVLLFVHYEEYYQQEMDEDDEKKTILLEKNALTNLYSRYAFNQMLRQYAVEKMDEKFSIFVIDINGSKTLNDSKGHETGDALICAAVGSVQIKD
;
A
#
# COMPACT_ATOMS: atom_id res chain seq x y z
N MET A 1 23.02 -55.70 13.44
CA MET A 1 21.99 -54.71 13.81
C MET A 1 22.59 -53.33 13.62
N GLY A 2 22.21 -52.64 12.55
CA GLY A 2 22.68 -51.30 12.24
C GLY A 2 21.64 -50.66 11.35
N ASN A 3 20.64 -50.04 11.97
CA ASN A 3 19.61 -49.28 11.29
C ASN A 3 20.26 -48.04 10.67
N GLY A 4 20.45 -48.06 9.35
CA GLY A 4 20.79 -46.88 8.56
C GLY A 4 19.51 -46.11 8.23
N THR A 5 19.04 -45.29 9.17
CA THR A 5 17.90 -44.40 8.98
C THR A 5 18.34 -43.10 8.28
N PHE A 6 17.84 -42.93 7.05
CA PHE A 6 17.43 -41.70 6.35
C PHE A 6 18.44 -40.54 6.14
N PRO A 7 19.02 -40.44 4.92
CA PRO A 7 19.61 -39.19 4.38
C PRO A 7 18.55 -38.18 3.89
N ASP A 8 17.30 -38.59 3.70
CA ASP A 8 16.29 -37.80 2.98
C ASP A 8 15.61 -36.71 3.83
N GLU A 9 15.50 -36.89 5.15
CA GLU A 9 14.84 -35.92 6.06
C GLU A 9 15.61 -34.59 6.17
N TYR A 10 16.94 -34.65 6.21
CA TYR A 10 17.79 -33.45 6.26
C TYR A 10 17.73 -32.66 4.95
N CYS A 11 17.61 -33.36 3.83
CA CYS A 11 17.51 -32.75 2.51
C CYS A 11 16.20 -31.95 2.40
N PHE A 12 15.07 -32.56 2.77
CA PHE A 12 13.75 -31.91 2.77
C PHE A 12 13.71 -30.65 3.65
N SER A 13 14.29 -30.72 4.86
CA SER A 13 14.38 -29.56 5.76
C SER A 13 15.16 -28.40 5.15
N SER A 14 16.28 -28.67 4.47
CA SER A 14 17.08 -27.63 3.82
C SER A 14 16.34 -26.94 2.67
N TYR A 15 15.58 -27.68 1.85
CA TYR A 15 14.74 -27.10 0.80
C TYR A 15 13.63 -26.21 1.37
N LEU A 16 12.98 -26.66 2.45
CA LEU A 16 11.94 -25.87 3.11
C LEU A 16 12.48 -24.53 3.59
N HIS A 17 13.67 -24.50 4.21
CA HIS A 17 14.29 -23.26 4.66
C HIS A 17 14.61 -22.31 3.50
N VAL A 18 15.15 -22.84 2.40
CA VAL A 18 15.42 -22.02 1.20
C VAL A 18 14.12 -21.45 0.62
N ILE A 19 13.05 -22.23 0.56
CA ILE A 19 11.74 -21.78 0.09
C ILE A 19 11.17 -20.71 1.02
N VAL A 20 11.22 -20.90 2.33
CA VAL A 20 10.72 -19.92 3.31
C VAL A 20 11.49 -18.60 3.21
N ILE A 21 12.82 -18.67 3.09
CA ILE A 21 13.65 -17.47 2.90
C ILE A 21 13.28 -16.77 1.59
N ALA A 22 13.15 -17.52 0.49
CA ALA A 22 12.75 -16.95 -0.79
C ALA A 22 11.37 -16.31 -0.75
N ILE A 23 10.40 -16.95 -0.08
CA ILE A 23 9.06 -16.38 0.16
C ILE A 23 9.20 -15.07 0.93
N TRP A 24 10.01 -15.02 1.99
CA TRP A 24 10.25 -13.80 2.77
C TRP A 24 10.80 -12.62 1.94
N TYR A 25 11.62 -12.90 0.91
CA TYR A 25 12.11 -11.88 -0.03
C TYR A 25 11.08 -11.44 -1.07
N ILE A 26 9.99 -12.19 -1.24
CA ILE A 26 8.87 -11.88 -2.14
C ILE A 26 7.75 -11.19 -1.35
N VAL A 27 7.34 -11.75 -0.22
CA VAL A 27 6.30 -11.25 0.65
C VAL A 27 6.65 -11.57 2.11
N TYR A 28 6.48 -10.58 2.98
CA TYR A 28 6.60 -10.78 4.42
C TYR A 28 5.46 -10.09 5.14
N VAL A 29 5.16 -10.55 6.34
CA VAL A 29 4.12 -9.99 7.20
C VAL A 29 4.81 -9.25 8.34
N ASP A 30 4.42 -8.01 8.60
CA ASP A 30 4.97 -7.23 9.72
C ASP A 30 4.30 -7.60 11.06
N ASP A 31 4.79 -6.99 12.14
CA ASP A 31 4.29 -7.22 13.51
C ASP A 31 2.81 -6.81 13.70
N HIS A 32 2.24 -6.04 12.76
CA HIS A 32 0.85 -5.60 12.76
C HIS A 32 -0.03 -6.47 11.85
N ASN A 33 0.51 -7.55 11.28
CA ASN A 33 -0.15 -8.44 10.34
C ASN A 33 -0.48 -7.81 8.97
N HIS A 34 0.29 -6.80 8.55
CA HIS A 34 0.21 -6.22 7.21
C HIS A 34 1.20 -6.91 6.27
N TYR A 35 0.76 -7.20 5.04
CA TYR A 35 1.60 -7.81 4.01
C TYR A 35 2.43 -6.75 3.30
N HIS A 36 3.73 -6.99 3.20
CA HIS A 36 4.67 -6.13 2.51
C HIS A 36 5.32 -6.87 1.35
N HIS A 37 5.45 -6.17 0.22
CA HIS A 37 6.14 -6.66 -0.96
C HIS A 37 7.64 -6.48 -0.80
N GLY A 38 8.39 -7.59 -0.89
CA GLY A 38 9.85 -7.54 -0.88
C GLY A 38 10.43 -7.15 -2.25
N ASN A 39 11.73 -6.87 -2.29
CA ASN A 39 12.43 -6.45 -3.52
C ASN A 39 12.32 -7.46 -4.68
N LEU A 40 12.13 -8.75 -4.37
CA LEU A 40 12.02 -9.79 -5.39
C LEU A 40 10.59 -9.92 -5.96
N TYR A 41 9.60 -9.26 -5.35
CA TYR A 41 8.20 -9.32 -5.76
C TYR A 41 8.00 -8.84 -7.20
N PHE A 42 8.60 -7.71 -7.58
CA PHE A 42 8.47 -7.18 -8.94
C PHE A 42 9.01 -8.16 -9.98
N LEU A 43 10.20 -8.73 -9.73
CA LEU A 43 10.80 -9.71 -10.63
C LEU A 43 9.93 -10.99 -10.73
N TYR A 44 9.43 -11.47 -9.59
CA TYR A 44 8.55 -12.64 -9.52
C TYR A 44 7.23 -12.41 -10.28
N SER A 45 6.58 -11.27 -10.07
CA SER A 45 5.34 -10.89 -10.76
C SER A 45 5.53 -10.87 -12.28
N ASN A 46 6.63 -10.28 -12.77
CA ASN A 46 6.95 -10.30 -14.19
C ASN A 46 7.14 -11.73 -14.73
N ILE A 47 7.90 -12.58 -14.04
CA ILE A 47 8.07 -13.99 -14.42
C ILE A 47 6.73 -14.72 -14.48
N TYR A 48 5.84 -14.46 -13.52
CA TYR A 48 4.52 -15.07 -13.46
C TYR A 48 3.65 -14.67 -14.66
N VAL A 49 3.63 -13.39 -15.02
CA VAL A 49 2.93 -12.89 -16.21
C VAL A 49 3.50 -13.52 -17.49
N PHE A 50 4.84 -13.62 -17.61
CA PHE A 50 5.46 -14.32 -18.73
C PHE A 50 5.08 -15.80 -18.78
N MET A 51 5.03 -16.50 -17.65
CA MET A 51 4.57 -17.89 -17.58
C MET A 51 3.10 -18.03 -17.99
N LEU A 52 2.22 -17.12 -17.58
CA LEU A 52 0.81 -17.11 -18.00
C LEU A 52 0.68 -16.91 -19.51
N ILE A 53 1.44 -16.00 -20.11
CA ILE A 53 1.45 -15.79 -21.56
C ILE A 53 1.91 -17.07 -22.28
N LEU A 54 2.98 -17.71 -21.81
CA LEU A 54 3.47 -18.97 -22.37
C LEU A 54 2.44 -20.10 -22.21
N LEU A 55 1.73 -20.17 -21.09
CA LEU A 55 0.65 -21.13 -20.85
C LEU A 55 -0.50 -20.92 -21.84
N ILE A 56 -0.90 -19.67 -22.09
CA ILE A 56 -1.96 -19.31 -23.04
C ILE A 56 -1.55 -19.64 -24.48
N ILE A 57 -0.32 -19.29 -24.89
CA ILE A 57 0.21 -19.61 -26.22
C ILE A 57 0.34 -21.13 -26.39
N GLY A 58 0.92 -21.81 -25.40
CA GLY A 58 1.06 -23.26 -25.38
C GLY A 58 -0.29 -23.97 -25.46
N GLY A 59 -1.29 -23.52 -24.68
CA GLY A 59 -2.67 -23.99 -24.76
C GLY A 59 -3.31 -23.75 -26.13
N SER A 60 -3.04 -22.60 -26.74
CA SER A 60 -3.54 -22.24 -28.09
C SER A 60 -2.92 -23.09 -29.20
N VAL A 61 -1.64 -23.46 -29.07
CA VAL A 61 -0.95 -24.39 -29.99
C VAL A 61 -1.44 -25.82 -29.76
N ALA A 62 -1.55 -26.27 -28.51
CA ALA A 62 -2.07 -27.58 -28.15
C ALA A 62 -3.49 -27.79 -28.70
N GLN A 63 -4.34 -26.75 -28.61
CA GLN A 63 -5.68 -26.76 -29.21
C GLN A 63 -5.69 -27.06 -30.71
N GLN A 64 -4.65 -26.69 -31.46
CA GLN A 64 -4.54 -26.97 -32.89
C GLN A 64 -4.07 -28.40 -33.19
N LEU A 65 -3.42 -29.05 -32.23
CA LEU A 65 -2.81 -30.37 -32.38
C LEU A 65 -3.71 -31.51 -31.87
N TYR A 66 -4.57 -31.26 -30.88
CA TYR A 66 -5.45 -32.27 -30.25
C TYR A 66 -6.91 -32.20 -30.76
N GLU A 67 -7.65 -33.31 -30.63
CA GLU A 67 -9.04 -33.42 -31.09
C GLU A 67 -10.02 -32.46 -30.37
N LYS A 68 -11.22 -32.26 -30.97
CA LYS A 68 -12.23 -31.25 -30.59
C LYS A 68 -12.60 -31.19 -29.09
N LEU A 69 -12.50 -32.28 -28.33
CA LEU A 69 -12.84 -32.31 -26.91
C LEU A 69 -11.79 -31.59 -26.04
N ALA A 70 -10.51 -31.71 -26.37
CA ALA A 70 -9.42 -31.04 -25.65
C ALA A 70 -9.48 -29.51 -25.85
N ARG A 71 -9.95 -29.07 -27.02
CA ARG A 71 -10.09 -27.66 -27.37
C ARG A 71 -10.97 -26.85 -26.39
N THR A 72 -12.12 -27.37 -25.99
CA THR A 72 -13.03 -26.64 -25.08
C THR A 72 -12.46 -26.54 -23.66
N PHE A 73 -11.70 -27.54 -23.22
CA PHE A 73 -11.04 -27.54 -21.92
C PHE A 73 -9.93 -26.48 -21.84
N PHE A 74 -9.02 -26.44 -22.82
CA PHE A 74 -7.95 -25.45 -22.85
C PHE A 74 -8.46 -24.01 -22.98
N LEU A 75 -9.55 -23.80 -23.73
CA LEU A 75 -10.20 -22.49 -23.82
C LEU A 75 -10.76 -22.07 -22.45
N SER A 76 -11.46 -22.95 -21.74
CA SER A 76 -12.01 -22.62 -20.42
C SER A 76 -10.93 -22.31 -19.39
N VAL A 77 -9.80 -23.04 -19.41
CA VAL A 77 -8.67 -22.79 -18.50
C VAL A 77 -8.02 -21.45 -18.81
N SER A 78 -7.83 -21.12 -20.10
CA SER A 78 -7.23 -19.85 -20.50
C SER A 78 -8.10 -18.66 -20.10
N ILE A 79 -9.41 -18.77 -20.30
CA ILE A 79 -10.37 -17.74 -19.86
C ILE A 79 -10.35 -17.61 -18.34
N ALA A 80 -10.38 -18.73 -17.60
CA ALA A 80 -10.34 -18.71 -16.14
C ALA A 80 -9.05 -18.08 -15.60
N ALA A 81 -7.90 -18.37 -16.21
CA ALA A 81 -6.61 -17.77 -15.83
C ALA A 81 -6.59 -16.26 -16.05
N VAL A 82 -7.12 -15.78 -17.19
CA VAL A 82 -7.22 -14.34 -17.47
C VAL A 82 -8.18 -13.66 -16.50
N LEU A 83 -9.34 -14.25 -16.22
CA LEU A 83 -10.30 -13.69 -15.27
C LEU A 83 -9.72 -13.62 -13.85
N LEU A 84 -9.00 -14.65 -13.42
CA LEU A 84 -8.34 -14.68 -12.12
C LEU A 84 -7.25 -13.61 -12.05
N PHE A 85 -6.46 -13.44 -13.11
CA PHE A 85 -5.44 -12.40 -13.19
C PHE A 85 -6.04 -10.99 -13.11
N VAL A 86 -7.10 -10.71 -13.88
CA VAL A 86 -7.80 -9.42 -13.82
C VAL A 86 -8.37 -9.15 -12.44
N HIS A 87 -9.00 -10.15 -11.82
CA HIS A 87 -9.55 -10.01 -10.47
C HIS A 87 -8.47 -9.80 -9.41
N TYR A 88 -7.32 -10.46 -9.56
CA TYR A 88 -6.16 -10.28 -8.68
C TYR A 88 -5.61 -8.85 -8.78
N GLU A 89 -5.40 -8.33 -9.99
CA GLU A 89 -4.97 -6.94 -10.20
C GLU A 89 -5.99 -5.94 -9.63
N GLU A 90 -7.28 -6.12 -9.87
CA GLU A 90 -8.33 -5.24 -9.34
C GLU A 90 -8.35 -5.22 -7.81
N TYR A 91 -8.24 -6.38 -7.17
CA TYR A 91 -8.14 -6.49 -5.71
C TYR A 91 -6.91 -5.74 -5.16
N TYR A 92 -5.76 -5.87 -5.83
CA TYR A 92 -4.54 -5.19 -5.43
C TYR A 92 -4.62 -3.67 -5.58
N GLN A 93 -5.27 -3.18 -6.64
CA GLN A 93 -5.49 -1.74 -6.82
C GLN A 93 -6.35 -1.16 -5.69
N GLN A 94 -7.42 -1.86 -5.29
CA GLN A 94 -8.29 -1.41 -4.20
C GLN A 94 -7.53 -1.28 -2.87
N GLU A 95 -6.72 -2.27 -2.51
CA GLU A 95 -5.92 -2.23 -1.28
C GLU A 95 -4.93 -1.04 -1.29
N MET A 96 -4.30 -0.79 -2.44
CA MET A 96 -3.38 0.34 -2.60
C MET A 96 -4.10 1.69 -2.49
N ASP A 97 -5.28 1.82 -3.09
CA ASP A 97 -6.09 3.03 -3.02
C ASP A 97 -6.53 3.35 -1.58
N GLU A 98 -6.94 2.33 -0.81
CA GLU A 98 -7.29 2.51 0.60
C GLU A 98 -6.10 2.98 1.45
N ASP A 99 -4.92 2.41 1.21
CA ASP A 99 -3.70 2.79 1.92
C ASP A 99 -3.24 4.20 1.55
N ASP A 100 -3.37 4.58 0.29
CA ASP A 100 -3.06 5.94 -0.16
C ASP A 100 -4.09 6.96 0.32
N GLU A 101 -5.37 6.60 0.44
CA GLU A 101 -6.40 7.42 1.08
C GLU A 101 -6.07 7.65 2.56
N LYS A 102 -5.74 6.60 3.32
CA LYS A 102 -5.34 6.71 4.74
C LYS A 102 -4.12 7.61 4.91
N LYS A 103 -3.09 7.45 4.06
CA LYS A 103 -1.91 8.34 4.08
C LYS A 103 -2.28 9.78 3.77
N THR A 104 -3.19 9.99 2.81
CA THR A 104 -3.67 11.33 2.44
C THR A 104 -4.38 11.99 3.62
N ILE A 105 -5.28 11.27 4.30
CA ILE A 105 -5.97 11.77 5.50
C ILE A 105 -4.97 12.19 6.59
N LEU A 106 -3.94 11.39 6.84
CA LEU A 106 -2.88 11.69 7.83
C LEU A 106 -2.03 12.90 7.43
N LEU A 107 -1.81 13.11 6.13
CA LEU A 107 -1.14 14.29 5.62
C LEU A 107 -2.03 15.53 5.64
N GLU A 108 -3.34 15.38 5.52
CA GLU A 108 -4.28 16.49 5.41
C GLU A 108 -4.65 17.10 6.76
N LYS A 109 -4.73 16.31 7.84
CA LYS A 109 -5.19 16.78 9.15
C LYS A 109 -4.07 16.79 10.19
N ASN A 110 -4.03 17.84 11.01
CA ASN A 110 -3.15 17.90 12.17
C ASN A 110 -3.75 17.07 13.32
N ALA A 111 -3.00 16.09 13.83
CA ALA A 111 -3.50 15.15 14.84
C ALA A 111 -3.94 15.80 16.16
N LEU A 112 -3.33 16.93 16.56
CA LEU A 112 -3.65 17.61 17.81
C LEU A 112 -4.95 18.43 17.72
N THR A 113 -5.18 19.08 16.59
CA THR A 113 -6.25 20.10 16.45
C THR A 113 -7.36 19.72 15.49
N ASN A 114 -7.18 18.64 14.71
CA ASN A 114 -8.03 18.23 13.59
C ASN A 114 -8.25 19.32 12.51
N LEU A 115 -7.43 20.37 12.51
CA LEU A 115 -7.39 21.36 11.45
C LEU A 115 -6.58 20.86 10.25
N TYR A 116 -6.71 21.53 9.11
CA TYR A 116 -5.85 21.26 7.97
C TYR A 116 -4.38 21.45 8.33
N SER A 117 -3.56 20.50 7.93
CA SER A 117 -2.12 20.57 8.10
C SER A 117 -1.53 21.64 7.20
N ARG A 118 -0.26 21.97 7.47
CA ARG A 118 0.53 22.83 6.58
C ARG A 118 0.65 22.26 5.16
N TYR A 119 0.63 20.93 5.01
CA TYR A 119 0.66 20.28 3.70
C TYR A 119 -0.62 20.58 2.91
N ALA A 120 -1.79 20.34 3.51
CA ALA A 120 -3.09 20.63 2.90
C ALA A 120 -3.24 22.12 2.56
N PHE A 121 -2.83 23.01 3.46
CA PHE A 121 -2.85 24.45 3.21
C PHE A 121 -2.01 24.84 1.97
N ASN A 122 -0.79 24.32 1.85
CA ASN A 122 0.07 24.61 0.70
C ASN A 122 -0.47 24.01 -0.61
N GLN A 123 -1.12 22.84 -0.56
CA GLN A 123 -1.75 22.23 -1.72
C GLN A 123 -2.94 23.08 -2.21
N MET A 124 -3.80 23.52 -1.28
CA MET A 124 -4.91 24.42 -1.58
C MET A 124 -4.43 25.75 -2.18
N LEU A 125 -3.37 26.36 -1.63
CA LEU A 125 -2.78 27.56 -2.22
C LEU A 125 -2.25 27.34 -3.64
N ARG A 126 -1.59 26.20 -3.90
CA ARG A 126 -1.11 25.86 -5.25
C ARG A 126 -2.27 25.71 -6.24
N GLN A 127 -3.33 25.02 -5.82
CA GLN A 127 -4.52 24.83 -6.66
C GLN A 127 -5.22 26.17 -6.93
N TYR A 128 -5.41 26.99 -5.90
CA TYR A 128 -6.00 28.33 -6.03
C TYR A 128 -5.18 29.23 -6.95
N ALA A 129 -3.84 29.17 -6.86
CA ALA A 129 -2.96 29.93 -7.76
C ALA A 129 -3.08 29.53 -9.23
N VAL A 130 -3.46 28.27 -9.52
CA VAL A 130 -3.66 27.78 -10.89
C VAL A 130 -5.07 28.11 -11.39
N GLU A 131 -6.10 27.90 -10.57
CA GLU A 131 -7.51 27.99 -10.99
C GLU A 131 -8.07 29.42 -10.93
N LYS A 132 -7.55 30.26 -10.04
CA LYS A 132 -8.15 31.55 -9.66
C LYS A 132 -7.15 32.71 -9.71
N MET A 133 -6.31 32.76 -10.74
CA MET A 133 -5.26 33.79 -10.89
C MET A 133 -5.76 35.24 -10.74
N ASP A 134 -7.03 35.53 -11.07
CA ASP A 134 -7.60 36.89 -11.04
C ASP A 134 -8.37 37.23 -9.75
N GLU A 135 -8.56 36.28 -8.83
CA GLU A 135 -9.24 36.53 -7.55
C GLU A 135 -8.25 37.01 -6.48
N LYS A 136 -8.64 38.06 -5.75
CA LYS A 136 -7.85 38.60 -4.64
C LYS A 136 -8.22 37.88 -3.36
N PHE A 137 -7.21 37.39 -2.64
CA PHE A 137 -7.36 36.80 -1.33
C PHE A 137 -6.28 37.32 -0.37
N SER A 138 -6.52 37.14 0.93
CA SER A 138 -5.59 37.50 2.00
C SER A 138 -5.31 36.28 2.87
N ILE A 139 -4.05 36.11 3.26
CA ILE A 139 -3.62 35.07 4.19
C ILE A 139 -3.28 35.72 5.53
N PHE A 140 -3.80 35.15 6.62
CA PHE A 140 -3.41 35.51 7.97
C PHE A 140 -2.53 34.40 8.56
N VAL A 141 -1.40 34.78 9.13
CA VAL A 141 -0.52 33.86 9.87
C VAL A 141 -0.48 34.35 11.31
N ILE A 142 -0.87 33.48 12.24
CA ILE A 142 -1.02 33.79 13.67
C ILE A 142 -0.07 32.86 14.43
N ASP A 143 0.70 33.42 15.37
CA ASP A 143 1.60 32.67 16.25
C ASP A 143 1.17 32.81 17.72
N ILE A 144 1.35 31.74 18.49
CA ILE A 144 1.00 31.71 19.92
C ILE A 144 2.22 32.08 20.76
N ASN A 145 2.18 33.27 21.35
CA ASN A 145 3.25 33.75 22.22
C ASN A 145 3.39 32.91 23.50
N GLY A 146 4.64 32.72 23.95
CA GLY A 146 4.94 32.14 25.27
C GLY A 146 4.71 30.63 25.42
N SER A 147 4.40 29.93 24.32
CA SER A 147 4.17 28.48 24.30
C SER A 147 5.33 27.66 24.88
N LYS A 148 6.58 28.03 24.57
CA LYS A 148 7.78 27.37 25.10
C LYS A 148 7.90 27.48 26.63
N THR A 149 7.74 28.68 27.18
CA THR A 149 7.80 28.92 28.63
C THR A 149 6.71 28.15 29.37
N LEU A 150 5.53 28.03 28.77
CA LEU A 150 4.44 27.24 29.34
C LEU A 150 4.78 25.74 29.34
N ASN A 151 5.31 25.21 28.24
CA ASN A 151 5.74 23.81 28.15
C ASN A 151 6.83 23.49 29.18
N ASP A 152 7.83 24.37 29.30
CA ASP A 152 8.96 24.17 30.21
C ASP A 152 8.53 24.22 31.68
N SER A 153 7.43 24.92 32.01
CA SER A 153 6.94 25.10 33.38
C SER A 153 5.80 24.15 33.79
N LYS A 154 4.95 23.75 32.84
CA LYS A 154 3.71 22.98 33.11
C LYS A 154 3.57 21.71 32.28
N GLY A 155 4.59 21.36 31.51
CA GLY A 155 4.60 20.17 30.67
C GLY A 155 3.87 20.36 29.34
N HIS A 156 4.17 19.45 28.40
CA HIS A 156 3.70 19.50 27.02
C HIS A 156 2.18 19.44 26.89
N GLU A 157 1.49 18.66 27.74
CA GLU A 157 0.03 18.56 27.71
C GLU A 157 -0.66 19.91 27.92
N THR A 158 -0.08 20.78 28.76
CA THR A 158 -0.61 22.13 29.00
C THR A 158 -0.44 23.02 27.77
N GLY A 159 0.66 22.86 27.02
CA GLY A 159 0.87 23.53 25.74
C GLY A 159 -0.09 23.07 24.66
N ASP A 160 -0.32 21.77 24.58
CA ASP A 160 -1.28 21.17 23.65
C ASP A 160 -2.70 21.71 23.89
N ALA A 161 -3.10 21.81 25.16
CA ALA A 161 -4.37 22.43 25.55
C ALA A 161 -4.45 23.91 25.16
N LEU A 162 -3.36 24.67 25.29
CA LEU A 162 -3.29 26.06 24.85
C LEU A 162 -3.48 26.18 23.33
N ILE A 163 -2.83 25.30 22.55
CA ILE A 163 -2.97 25.26 21.09
C ILE A 163 -4.43 25.00 20.70
N CYS A 164 -5.07 23.99 21.31
CA CYS A 164 -6.48 23.68 21.07
C CYS A 164 -7.41 24.84 21.44
N ALA A 165 -7.15 25.51 22.56
CA ALA A 165 -7.93 26.68 22.98
C ALA A 165 -7.78 27.87 22.01
N ALA A 166 -6.58 28.13 21.51
CA ALA A 166 -6.32 29.17 20.52
C ALA A 166 -6.99 28.87 19.17
N VAL A 167 -7.00 27.61 18.75
CA VAL A 167 -7.76 27.19 17.56
C VAL A 167 -9.25 27.48 17.72
N GLY A 168 -9.84 27.12 18.87
CA GLY A 168 -11.25 27.36 19.15
C GLY A 168 -11.65 28.84 19.19
N SER A 169 -10.71 29.76 19.46
CA SER A 169 -10.99 31.21 19.47
C SER A 169 -10.87 31.87 18.10
N VAL A 170 -10.16 31.24 17.15
CA VAL A 170 -9.98 31.75 15.78
C VAL A 170 -11.06 31.22 14.82
N GLN A 171 -11.77 30.15 15.18
CA GLN A 171 -12.88 29.64 14.37
C GLN A 171 -13.98 30.70 14.25
N ILE A 172 -14.17 31.19 13.03
CA ILE A 172 -15.26 32.09 12.68
C ILE A 172 -16.54 31.25 12.77
N LYS A 173 -17.44 31.62 13.69
CA LYS A 173 -18.81 31.10 13.68
C LYS A 173 -19.51 31.62 12.43
N ASP A 174 -19.98 30.69 11.60
CA ASP A 174 -20.98 30.97 10.56
C ASP A 174 -22.30 31.48 11.19
#